data_AF-A6G956-F1
#
_entry.id   AF-A6G956-F1
#
_cell.length_a   1.000
_cell.length_b   1.000
_cell.length_c   1.000
_cell.angle_alpha   90.00
_cell.angle_beta   90.00
_cell.angle_gamma   90.00
#
_symmetry.space_group_name_H-M   'P 1'
#
loop_
_entity.id
_entity.type
_entity.pdbx_description
1 polymer ?
#
loop_
_entity_poly.entity_id
_entity_poly.type
_entity_poly.pdbx_seq_one_letter_code
_entity_poly.pdbx_strand_id
1 'polypeptide(L)'
;MRLLNIVLAHAAIFGIAALAATSCRVNYPTTAFRCSPGGDDPNCPTQDSDEYLCCSDDPAAIQLSNINAVVTPKYVGRDGVGTPLFSGGNNALSTHGMCVKAGSVPIAGALADTNATGCPVPCNPNWDQDDREDVCGTGAICCQTVELEPEDCVLDPGLGNMGCYRPITGRDIAGLGGLDSTMWGGTEHKTHQDPAGANCMTFVAGATAALPDGVDGADLLQACYRRLGVADSRGFCLGGDNVDLCPLEVAGYRDACEQLNDMSGRVDCD
;
A
#
# COMPACT_ATOMS: atom_id res chain seq x y z
N MET A 1 73.47 7.99 11.80
CA MET A 1 72.79 6.75 12.26
C MET A 1 72.02 7.11 13.52
N ARG A 2 70.74 7.41 13.36
CA ARG A 2 69.57 6.56 13.65
C ARG A 2 69.07 6.84 15.07
N LEU A 3 67.79 7.27 15.16
CA LEU A 3 66.99 7.57 16.37
C LEU A 3 66.90 9.04 16.84
N LEU A 4 66.81 9.99 15.91
CA LEU A 4 66.09 11.25 16.15
C LEU A 4 65.00 11.34 15.09
N ASN A 5 63.78 10.86 15.40
CA ASN A 5 62.51 11.19 14.70
C ASN A 5 61.28 10.44 15.27
N ILE A 6 61.36 9.88 16.47
CA ILE A 6 60.21 9.24 17.12
C ILE A 6 60.24 9.73 18.56
N VAL A 7 59.27 10.57 18.96
CA VAL A 7 58.77 10.81 20.33
C VAL A 7 58.04 12.16 20.45
N LEU A 8 58.19 13.11 19.52
CA LEU A 8 57.46 14.40 19.56
C LEU A 8 56.13 14.44 18.79
N ALA A 9 55.50 13.28 18.57
CA ALA A 9 54.19 13.15 17.92
C ALA A 9 53.16 12.35 18.75
N HIS A 10 53.30 12.34 20.09
CA HIS A 10 52.40 11.56 20.97
C HIS A 10 51.78 12.37 22.13
N ALA A 11 51.74 13.71 22.04
CA ALA A 11 51.15 14.56 23.08
C ALA A 11 50.04 15.50 22.58
N ALA A 12 49.43 15.21 21.42
CA ALA A 12 48.34 16.03 20.85
C ALA A 12 47.19 15.20 20.26
N ILE A 13 46.91 14.00 20.80
CA ILE A 13 45.69 13.23 20.46
C ILE A 13 45.15 12.58 21.75
N PHE A 14 44.86 13.39 22.76
CA PHE A 14 44.07 12.97 23.93
C PHE A 14 43.16 14.11 24.41
N GLY A 15 42.64 14.90 23.46
CA GLY A 15 41.68 15.95 23.72
C GLY A 15 40.61 15.92 22.64
N ILE A 16 39.36 15.68 23.05
CA ILE A 16 38.13 15.67 22.25
C ILE A 16 37.90 14.38 21.45
N ALA A 17 37.69 13.26 22.17
CA ALA A 17 36.83 12.17 21.71
C ALA A 17 35.58 12.07 22.61
N ALA A 18 35.06 13.23 23.00
CA ALA A 18 33.72 13.38 23.54
C ALA A 18 33.04 14.43 22.65
N LEU A 19 31.82 14.11 22.19
CA LEU A 19 31.00 14.85 21.20
C LEU A 19 31.45 14.49 19.76
N ALA A 20 30.80 13.58 19.03
CA ALA A 20 29.37 13.42 18.85
C ALA A 20 28.96 11.95 18.71
N ALA A 21 28.49 11.35 19.82
CA ALA A 21 27.32 10.49 19.72
C ALA A 21 26.10 11.42 19.85
N THR A 22 25.94 12.35 18.89
CA THR A 22 24.59 12.80 18.60
C THR A 22 23.93 11.57 18.01
N SER A 23 23.17 10.86 18.84
CA SER A 23 22.14 9.98 18.31
C SER A 23 21.45 10.77 17.21
N CYS A 24 21.51 10.26 15.98
CA CYS A 24 20.67 10.79 14.92
C CYS A 24 19.24 10.58 15.42
N ARG A 25 18.67 11.60 16.08
CA ARG A 25 17.23 11.70 16.30
C ARG A 25 16.65 11.94 14.93
N VAL A 26 16.43 10.86 14.19
CA VAL A 26 15.62 10.92 12.99
C VAL A 26 14.21 11.19 13.49
N ASN A 27 13.69 12.38 13.18
CA ASN A 27 12.32 12.75 13.46
C ASN A 27 11.51 12.17 12.31
N TYR A 28 10.98 10.96 12.50
CA TYR A 28 10.22 10.31 11.43
C TYR A 28 8.86 11.01 11.27
N PRO A 29 8.39 11.24 10.04
CA PRO A 29 7.01 11.66 9.81
C PRO A 29 6.04 10.60 10.34
N THR A 30 4.78 11.00 10.51
CA THR A 30 3.66 10.20 11.05
C THR A 30 3.55 8.79 10.45
N THR A 31 3.98 8.64 9.20
CA THR A 31 4.18 7.39 8.45
C THR A 31 5.67 7.25 8.10
N ALA A 32 6.37 6.30 8.71
CA ALA A 32 7.84 6.32 8.71
C ALA A 32 8.51 5.26 7.82
N PHE A 33 7.95 4.05 7.77
CA PHE A 33 8.61 2.88 7.17
C PHE A 33 7.63 1.90 6.56
N ARG A 34 8.10 1.11 5.58
CA ARG A 34 7.36 -0.06 5.09
C ARG A 34 7.33 -1.15 6.15
N CYS A 35 6.21 -1.85 6.20
CA CYS A 35 6.07 -3.06 6.99
C CYS A 35 5.15 -4.06 6.29
N SER A 36 5.09 -5.28 6.83
CA SER A 36 4.17 -6.33 6.41
C SER A 36 3.31 -6.71 7.61
N PRO A 37 2.03 -6.32 7.65
CA PRO A 37 1.16 -6.61 8.80
C PRO A 37 1.02 -8.11 9.13
N GLY A 38 1.03 -8.97 8.11
CA GLY A 38 0.94 -10.42 8.25
C GLY A 38 2.28 -11.16 8.33
N GLY A 39 3.40 -10.43 8.31
CA GLY A 39 4.73 -11.04 8.38
C GLY A 39 5.09 -11.57 9.77
N ASP A 40 6.11 -12.43 9.84
CA ASP A 40 6.62 -13.05 11.08
C ASP A 40 7.13 -12.04 12.12
N ASP A 41 7.40 -10.80 11.70
CA ASP A 41 7.68 -9.65 12.56
C ASP A 41 7.13 -8.39 11.86
N PRO A 42 6.00 -7.80 12.28
CA PRO A 42 5.56 -6.52 11.74
C PRO A 42 6.59 -5.48 12.18
N ASN A 43 7.64 -5.29 11.34
CA ASN A 43 8.93 -4.63 11.59
C ASN A 43 8.86 -3.14 11.95
N CYS A 44 7.88 -2.72 12.72
CA CYS A 44 7.73 -1.36 13.16
C CYS A 44 8.61 -1.12 14.38
N PRO A 45 9.56 -0.19 14.29
CA PRO A 45 10.51 0.04 15.36
C PRO A 45 9.80 0.62 16.59
N THR A 46 10.31 0.31 17.77
CA THR A 46 10.05 1.12 18.97
C THR A 46 11.18 2.14 19.09
N GLN A 47 10.87 3.42 19.16
CA GLN A 47 11.89 4.47 19.32
C GLN A 47 11.54 5.32 20.54
N ASP A 48 12.45 5.39 21.53
CA ASP A 48 12.34 6.33 22.66
C ASP A 48 10.95 6.33 23.35
N SER A 49 10.35 5.14 23.56
CA SER A 49 8.99 4.88 24.09
C SER A 49 7.81 5.12 23.15
N ASP A 50 8.04 5.58 21.92
CA ASP A 50 7.03 5.59 20.87
C ASP A 50 6.86 4.19 20.26
N GLU A 51 5.64 3.68 20.32
CA GLU A 51 5.21 2.45 19.66
C GLU A 51 4.68 2.78 18.26
N TYR A 52 4.98 1.91 17.29
CA TYR A 52 4.51 2.04 15.92
C TYR A 52 3.67 0.81 15.56
N LEU A 53 2.54 1.06 14.91
CA LEU A 53 1.60 0.06 14.42
C LEU A 53 1.87 -0.21 12.95
N CYS A 54 1.89 -1.47 12.54
CA CYS A 54 1.95 -1.81 11.13
C CYS A 54 0.53 -1.79 10.52
N CYS A 55 0.28 -0.79 9.69
CA CYS A 55 -1.04 -0.52 9.11
C CYS A 55 -1.03 -0.84 7.62
N SER A 56 -1.89 -1.76 7.19
CA SER A 56 -2.07 -2.04 5.77
C SER A 56 -2.58 -0.82 5.03
N ASP A 57 -2.04 -0.57 3.84
CA ASP A 57 -2.49 0.46 2.90
C ASP A 57 -3.41 -0.10 1.80
N ASP A 58 -3.97 -1.29 2.02
CA ASP A 58 -4.78 -2.01 1.05
C ASP A 58 -6.29 -1.69 1.19
N PRO A 59 -6.92 -1.05 0.19
CA PRO A 59 -8.35 -0.74 0.21
C PRO A 59 -9.24 -1.80 -0.44
N ALA A 60 -8.68 -2.91 -0.94
CA ALA A 60 -9.44 -3.90 -1.69
C ALA A 60 -10.53 -4.52 -0.82
N ALA A 61 -11.72 -4.65 -1.39
CA ALA A 61 -12.89 -5.14 -0.69
C ALA A 61 -13.77 -6.02 -1.56
N ILE A 62 -14.53 -6.90 -0.92
CA ILE A 62 -15.49 -7.77 -1.59
C ILE A 62 -16.83 -7.79 -0.87
N GLN A 63 -17.92 -7.68 -1.62
CA GLN A 63 -19.26 -7.86 -1.06
C GLN A 63 -19.65 -9.33 -1.15
N LEU A 64 -19.69 -10.04 -0.01
CA LEU A 64 -19.99 -11.48 -0.02
C LEU A 64 -21.38 -11.81 -0.58
N SER A 65 -22.36 -10.91 -0.43
CA SER A 65 -23.69 -11.08 -1.03
C SER A 65 -23.73 -10.87 -2.55
N ASN A 66 -22.70 -10.25 -3.13
CA ASN A 66 -22.54 -10.06 -4.57
C ASN A 66 -21.05 -9.97 -4.91
N ILE A 67 -20.39 -11.13 -5.03
CA ILE A 67 -18.94 -11.22 -5.24
C ILE A 67 -18.45 -10.53 -6.53
N ASN A 68 -19.36 -10.27 -7.48
CA ASN A 68 -19.07 -9.58 -8.73
C ASN A 68 -19.10 -8.05 -8.60
N ALA A 69 -19.72 -7.48 -7.57
CA ALA A 69 -19.83 -6.03 -7.39
C ALA A 69 -18.48 -5.39 -7.03
N VAL A 70 -18.08 -4.35 -7.77
CA VAL A 70 -17.02 -3.43 -7.34
C VAL A 70 -17.59 -2.58 -6.21
N VAL A 71 -16.92 -2.60 -5.06
CA VAL A 71 -17.40 -2.01 -3.83
C VAL A 71 -16.24 -1.39 -3.06
N THR A 72 -16.54 -0.36 -2.29
CA THR A 72 -15.65 0.24 -1.31
C THR A 72 -15.64 -0.56 0.00
N PRO A 73 -14.53 -0.54 0.77
CA PRO A 73 -14.39 -1.22 2.05
C PRO A 73 -15.28 -0.61 3.13
N LYS A 74 -16.03 -1.47 3.83
CA LYS A 74 -16.82 -1.15 5.01
C LYS A 74 -15.96 -1.25 6.27
N TYR A 75 -15.34 -0.14 6.63
CA TYR A 75 -14.68 0.01 7.93
C TYR A 75 -15.68 0.41 9.02
N VAL A 76 -15.33 0.16 10.29
CA VAL A 76 -16.20 0.55 11.40
C VAL A 76 -16.36 2.07 11.43
N GLY A 77 -17.60 2.54 11.28
CA GLY A 77 -17.93 3.97 11.26
C GLY A 77 -17.78 4.66 9.90
N ARG A 78 -17.65 3.90 8.81
CA ARG A 78 -17.61 4.39 7.41
C ARG A 78 -18.75 3.82 6.59
N ASP A 79 -19.02 4.44 5.43
CA ASP A 79 -20.20 4.16 4.62
C ASP A 79 -19.98 3.13 3.49
N GLY A 80 -18.77 2.56 3.38
CA GLY A 80 -18.49 1.47 2.45
C GLY A 80 -19.33 0.21 2.69
N VAL A 81 -19.37 -0.70 1.71
CA VAL A 81 -20.30 -1.85 1.71
C VAL A 81 -19.63 -3.22 1.60
N GLY A 82 -18.38 -3.28 1.16
CA GLY A 82 -17.60 -4.51 1.01
C GLY A 82 -16.84 -4.89 2.27
N THR A 83 -16.62 -6.18 2.49
CA THR A 83 -15.66 -6.66 3.50
C THR A 83 -14.24 -6.36 3.02
N PRO A 84 -13.41 -5.61 3.77
CA PRO A 84 -12.02 -5.38 3.42
C PRO A 84 -11.25 -6.71 3.33
N LEU A 85 -10.41 -6.88 2.30
CA LEU A 85 -9.65 -8.12 2.10
C LEU A 85 -8.44 -8.20 3.01
N PHE A 86 -7.58 -7.17 3.00
CA PHE A 86 -6.28 -7.18 3.69
C PHE A 86 -6.10 -5.99 4.65
N SER A 87 -7.19 -5.31 5.02
CA SER A 87 -7.16 -4.18 5.97
C SER A 87 -8.30 -4.26 6.99
N GLY A 88 -8.38 -3.27 7.89
CA GLY A 88 -9.36 -3.28 8.98
C GLY A 88 -9.22 -4.55 9.84
N GLY A 89 -10.33 -5.27 10.01
CA GLY A 89 -10.33 -6.57 10.70
C GLY A 89 -9.32 -7.60 10.18
N ASN A 90 -9.00 -7.51 8.87
CA ASN A 90 -8.11 -8.42 8.16
C ASN A 90 -6.71 -7.85 7.94
N ASN A 91 -6.30 -6.83 8.69
CA ASN A 91 -4.98 -6.20 8.58
C ASN A 91 -3.84 -7.22 8.55
N ALA A 92 -3.89 -8.25 9.40
CA ALA A 92 -2.88 -9.31 9.49
C ALA A 92 -2.78 -10.22 8.24
N LEU A 93 -3.62 -10.05 7.23
CA LEU A 93 -3.49 -10.74 5.95
C LEU A 93 -2.68 -9.94 4.92
N SER A 94 -2.37 -8.66 5.19
CA SER A 94 -1.61 -7.86 4.24
C SER A 94 -0.13 -8.16 4.27
N THR A 95 0.51 -8.07 3.11
CA THR A 95 1.97 -8.09 2.97
C THR A 95 2.57 -6.69 2.79
N HIS A 96 1.72 -5.66 2.72
CA HIS A 96 2.11 -4.28 2.49
C HIS A 96 1.45 -3.35 3.50
N GLY A 97 2.20 -2.35 3.92
CA GLY A 97 1.71 -1.37 4.86
C GLY A 97 2.79 -0.38 5.26
N MET A 98 2.41 0.49 6.17
CA MET A 98 3.28 1.52 6.73
C MET A 98 3.28 1.43 8.25
N CYS A 99 4.45 1.65 8.85
CA CYS A 99 4.58 1.88 10.27
C CYS A 99 4.07 3.27 10.61
N VAL A 100 3.00 3.31 11.40
CA VAL A 100 2.33 4.52 11.85
C VAL A 100 2.53 4.66 13.35
N LYS A 101 2.95 5.84 13.79
CA LYS A 101 3.14 6.09 15.22
C LYS A 101 1.80 5.93 15.96
N ALA A 102 1.75 5.13 17.01
CA ALA A 102 0.54 4.90 17.78
C ALA A 102 -0.02 6.23 18.33
N GLY A 103 -1.32 6.46 18.17
CA GLY A 103 -1.99 7.68 18.62
C GLY A 103 -1.70 8.94 17.79
N SER A 104 -0.97 8.83 16.69
CA SER A 104 -0.66 9.98 15.82
C SER A 104 -1.75 10.31 14.80
N VAL A 105 -2.60 9.33 14.48
CA VAL A 105 -3.77 9.53 13.61
C VAL A 105 -4.93 10.08 14.46
N PRO A 106 -5.53 11.23 14.10
CA PRO A 106 -6.71 11.74 14.79
C PRO A 106 -7.84 10.71 14.79
N ILE A 107 -8.61 10.62 15.89
CA ILE A 107 -9.69 9.63 16.04
C ILE A 107 -10.68 9.67 14.86
N ALA A 108 -10.99 10.86 14.34
CA ALA A 108 -11.89 11.03 13.20
C ALA A 108 -11.34 10.46 11.87
N GLY A 109 -10.02 10.30 11.74
CA GLY A 109 -9.33 9.73 10.58
C GLY A 109 -8.73 8.34 10.83
N ALA A 110 -8.93 7.78 12.02
CA ALA A 110 -8.41 6.47 12.40
C ALA A 110 -9.46 5.37 12.22
N LEU A 111 -9.01 4.16 11.89
CA LEU A 111 -9.82 2.95 11.93
C LEU A 111 -10.16 2.58 13.38
N ALA A 112 -11.39 2.12 13.58
CA ALA A 112 -11.87 1.57 14.84
C ALA A 112 -11.97 0.03 14.81
N ASP A 113 -11.68 -0.59 13.68
CA ASP A 113 -11.67 -2.04 13.49
C ASP A 113 -10.68 -2.73 14.43
N THR A 114 -11.10 -3.84 15.03
CA THR A 114 -10.21 -4.74 15.77
C THR A 114 -9.06 -5.19 14.86
N ASN A 115 -7.83 -5.24 15.36
CA ASN A 115 -6.59 -5.52 14.58
C ASN A 115 -6.05 -4.39 13.70
N ALA A 116 -6.77 -3.27 13.57
CA ALA A 116 -6.30 -2.06 12.88
C ALA A 116 -6.62 -0.77 13.65
N THR A 117 -6.98 -0.87 14.93
CA THR A 117 -7.36 0.30 15.73
C THR A 117 -6.23 1.32 15.77
N GLY A 118 -6.53 2.57 15.40
CA GLY A 118 -5.54 3.64 15.35
C GLY A 118 -4.75 3.74 14.05
N CYS A 119 -4.93 2.81 13.12
CA CYS A 119 -4.39 2.93 11.76
C CYS A 119 -5.15 3.98 10.95
N PRO A 120 -4.50 4.65 9.99
CA PRO A 120 -5.20 5.49 9.01
C PRO A 120 -6.12 4.63 8.13
N VAL A 121 -7.16 5.24 7.57
CA VAL A 121 -8.11 4.58 6.67
C VAL A 121 -7.43 4.32 5.32
N PRO A 122 -7.32 3.06 4.85
CA PRO A 122 -6.84 2.76 3.51
C PRO A 122 -7.83 3.23 2.44
N CYS A 123 -7.31 3.65 1.30
CA CYS A 123 -8.13 4.11 0.18
C CYS A 123 -7.46 3.79 -1.15
N ASN A 124 -8.26 3.78 -2.22
CA ASN A 124 -7.75 3.66 -3.58
C ASN A 124 -7.71 5.05 -4.24
N PRO A 125 -6.54 5.55 -4.64
CA PRO A 125 -6.41 6.84 -5.34
C PRO A 125 -7.26 6.94 -6.62
N ASN A 126 -7.50 5.80 -7.27
CA ASN A 126 -8.24 5.69 -8.53
C ASN A 126 -9.76 5.63 -8.36
N TRP A 127 -10.28 5.61 -7.14
CA TRP A 127 -11.73 5.73 -6.92
C TRP A 127 -12.26 7.07 -7.42
N ASP A 128 -13.52 7.09 -7.84
CA ASP A 128 -14.19 8.35 -8.11
C ASP A 128 -14.40 9.17 -6.82
N GLN A 129 -14.84 10.41 -6.98
CA GLN A 129 -14.98 11.31 -5.85
C GLN A 129 -15.98 10.81 -4.80
N ASP A 130 -17.11 10.24 -5.23
CA ASP A 130 -18.17 9.81 -4.32
C ASP A 130 -17.68 8.62 -3.48
N ASP A 131 -17.07 7.61 -4.11
CA ASP A 131 -16.49 6.45 -3.42
C ASP A 131 -15.38 6.86 -2.43
N ARG A 132 -14.56 7.85 -2.78
CA ARG A 132 -13.53 8.39 -1.87
C ARG A 132 -14.15 9.12 -0.69
N GLU A 133 -15.18 9.94 -0.90
CA GLU A 133 -15.83 10.66 0.19
C GLU A 133 -16.56 9.71 1.14
N ASP A 134 -17.16 8.63 0.65
CA ASP A 134 -17.81 7.60 1.47
C ASP A 134 -16.83 6.86 2.41
N VAL A 135 -15.59 6.64 1.95
CA VAL A 135 -14.56 5.92 2.73
C VAL A 135 -13.72 6.87 3.58
N CYS A 136 -13.19 7.94 2.97
CA CYS A 136 -12.27 8.86 3.61
C CYS A 136 -12.98 9.98 4.38
N GLY A 137 -14.25 10.25 4.08
CA GLY A 137 -14.98 11.43 4.53
C GLY A 137 -14.84 12.60 3.56
N THR A 138 -15.82 13.50 3.58
CA THR A 138 -15.85 14.70 2.73
C THR A 138 -14.59 15.55 2.87
N GLY A 139 -14.00 15.92 1.74
CA GLY A 139 -12.83 16.79 1.67
C GLY A 139 -11.50 16.12 2.05
N ALA A 140 -11.49 14.81 2.31
CA ALA A 140 -10.26 14.05 2.45
C ALA A 140 -9.67 13.72 1.08
N ILE A 141 -8.34 13.68 1.00
CA ILE A 141 -7.62 13.22 -0.19
C ILE A 141 -7.14 11.78 0.02
N CYS A 142 -7.11 10.99 -1.05
CA CYS A 142 -6.55 9.65 -1.02
C CYS A 142 -5.15 9.66 -1.62
N CYS A 143 -4.13 9.41 -0.79
CA CYS A 143 -2.75 9.49 -1.25
C CYS A 143 -2.11 8.12 -1.35
N GLN A 144 -1.61 7.85 -2.56
CA GLN A 144 -0.79 6.70 -2.85
C GLN A 144 0.41 6.64 -1.90
N THR A 145 0.63 5.49 -1.28
CA THR A 145 1.71 5.34 -0.31
C THR A 145 3.03 4.99 -0.99
N VAL A 146 3.00 4.37 -2.17
CA VAL A 146 4.12 3.70 -2.85
C VAL A 146 4.10 4.00 -4.33
N GLU A 147 5.23 4.29 -4.96
CA GLU A 147 5.28 4.46 -6.42
C GLU A 147 5.16 3.12 -7.15
N LEU A 148 4.65 3.17 -8.39
CA LEU A 148 4.71 2.05 -9.33
C LEU A 148 6.16 1.80 -9.78
N GLU A 149 6.52 0.55 -9.98
CA GLU A 149 7.74 0.17 -10.70
C GLU A 149 7.38 -0.33 -12.12
N PRO A 150 8.33 -0.32 -13.09
CA PRO A 150 8.06 -0.80 -14.45
C PRO A 150 7.50 -2.22 -14.52
N GLU A 151 7.83 -3.08 -13.57
CA GLU A 151 7.34 -4.46 -13.43
C GLU A 151 5.85 -4.54 -13.05
N ASP A 152 5.25 -3.44 -12.60
CA ASP A 152 3.83 -3.35 -12.23
C ASP A 152 2.95 -2.94 -13.42
N CYS A 153 3.53 -2.80 -14.62
CA CYS A 153 2.86 -2.30 -15.81
C CYS A 153 2.57 -3.41 -16.85
N VAL A 154 1.38 -3.38 -17.43
CA VAL A 154 0.97 -4.25 -18.54
C VAL A 154 0.59 -3.43 -19.76
N LEU A 155 0.94 -3.93 -20.95
CA LEU A 155 0.49 -3.35 -22.19
C LEU A 155 -0.97 -3.76 -22.48
N ASP A 156 -1.89 -2.81 -22.37
CA ASP A 156 -3.28 -2.98 -22.74
C ASP A 156 -3.51 -2.56 -24.20
N PRO A 157 -3.79 -3.50 -25.12
CA PRO A 157 -4.02 -3.19 -26.53
C PRO A 157 -5.34 -2.44 -26.78
N GLY A 158 -6.25 -2.39 -25.79
CA GLY A 158 -7.51 -1.67 -25.86
C GLY A 158 -7.42 -0.20 -25.47
N LEU A 159 -6.28 0.25 -24.94
CA LEU A 159 -6.04 1.65 -24.58
C LEU A 159 -5.22 2.38 -25.64
N GLY A 160 -5.66 3.57 -26.02
CA GLY A 160 -5.04 4.37 -27.08
C GLY A 160 -5.02 3.68 -28.44
N ASN A 161 -4.40 4.34 -29.41
CA ASN A 161 -4.39 3.87 -30.80
C ASN A 161 -3.42 2.71 -31.07
N MET A 162 -2.42 2.51 -30.20
CA MET A 162 -1.36 1.50 -30.37
C MET A 162 -1.25 0.53 -29.19
N GLY A 163 -2.21 0.57 -28.26
CA GLY A 163 -2.06 0.00 -26.93
C GLY A 163 -1.25 0.92 -26.00
N CYS A 164 -1.56 0.90 -24.72
CA CYS A 164 -0.86 1.68 -23.69
C CYS A 164 -0.50 0.81 -22.49
N TYR A 165 0.67 1.08 -21.90
CA TYR A 165 1.02 0.56 -20.60
C TYR A 165 0.12 1.19 -19.55
N ARG A 166 -0.45 0.36 -18.69
CA ARG A 166 -1.21 0.78 -17.50
C ARG A 166 -0.85 -0.11 -16.31
N PRO A 167 -1.18 0.29 -15.09
CA PRO A 167 -1.00 -0.56 -13.92
C PRO A 167 -1.75 -1.87 -14.06
N ILE A 168 -1.15 -2.91 -13.47
CA ILE A 168 -1.67 -4.27 -13.47
C ILE A 168 -2.77 -4.42 -12.42
N THR A 169 -3.86 -5.06 -12.82
CA THR A 169 -5.01 -5.35 -11.96
C THR A 169 -5.26 -6.86 -11.94
N GLY A 170 -5.99 -7.34 -10.94
CA GLY A 170 -6.35 -8.75 -10.83
C GLY A 170 -7.16 -9.29 -12.02
N ARG A 171 -7.71 -8.42 -12.87
CA ARG A 171 -8.36 -8.83 -14.13
C ARG A 171 -7.38 -9.26 -15.22
N ASP A 172 -6.12 -8.85 -15.12
CA ASP A 172 -5.08 -9.20 -16.07
C ASP A 172 -4.54 -10.62 -15.87
N ILE A 173 -4.95 -11.28 -14.78
CA ILE A 173 -4.60 -12.67 -14.46
C ILE A 173 -5.31 -13.62 -15.44
N ALA A 174 -4.55 -14.54 -16.03
CA ALA A 174 -5.08 -15.53 -16.96
C ALA A 174 -6.28 -16.31 -16.40
N GLY A 175 -7.40 -16.27 -17.11
CA GLY A 175 -8.64 -16.95 -16.74
C GLY A 175 -9.55 -16.12 -15.84
N LEU A 176 -9.18 -14.89 -15.50
CA LEU A 176 -10.02 -13.98 -14.70
C LEU A 176 -10.77 -12.95 -15.55
N GLY A 177 -10.76 -13.10 -16.88
CA GLY A 177 -11.72 -12.44 -17.77
C GLY A 177 -11.41 -10.97 -18.07
N GLY A 178 -10.14 -10.58 -17.95
CA GLY A 178 -9.60 -9.33 -18.48
C GLY A 178 -8.61 -9.61 -19.61
N LEU A 179 -7.42 -9.01 -19.54
CA LEU A 179 -6.41 -9.17 -20.59
C LEU A 179 -5.78 -10.57 -20.64
N ASP A 180 -5.89 -11.34 -19.54
CA ASP A 180 -5.26 -12.66 -19.41
C ASP A 180 -3.76 -12.66 -19.77
N SER A 181 -3.05 -11.61 -19.34
CA SER A 181 -1.69 -11.26 -19.74
C SER A 181 -0.62 -11.55 -18.67
N THR A 182 -1.02 -11.85 -17.43
CA THR A 182 -0.13 -12.21 -16.31
C THR A 182 -0.62 -13.48 -15.61
N MET A 183 0.26 -14.17 -14.87
CA MET A 183 -0.10 -15.26 -13.98
C MET A 183 -0.13 -14.82 -12.51
N TRP A 184 0.16 -13.55 -12.21
CA TRP A 184 0.29 -12.99 -10.86
C TRP A 184 1.26 -13.77 -9.96
N GLY A 185 2.31 -14.32 -10.57
CA GLY A 185 3.33 -15.07 -9.86
C GLY A 185 3.99 -14.22 -8.78
N GLY A 186 4.41 -14.84 -7.68
CA GLY A 186 4.93 -14.14 -6.50
C GLY A 186 6.19 -13.26 -6.70
N THR A 187 6.77 -13.26 -7.90
CA THR A 187 7.89 -12.39 -8.29
C THR A 187 7.65 -11.61 -9.59
N GLU A 188 6.45 -11.68 -10.17
CA GLU A 188 6.17 -11.08 -11.48
C GLU A 188 5.94 -9.57 -11.39
N HIS A 189 5.44 -9.09 -10.25
CA HIS A 189 5.13 -7.68 -9.99
C HIS A 189 5.75 -7.25 -8.68
N LYS A 190 6.27 -6.03 -8.64
CA LYS A 190 6.98 -5.52 -7.47
C LYS A 190 6.02 -5.28 -6.31
N THR A 191 4.88 -4.67 -6.63
CA THR A 191 4.02 -4.04 -5.63
C THR A 191 2.64 -4.70 -5.53
N HIS A 192 2.44 -5.88 -6.12
CA HIS A 192 1.15 -6.56 -6.04
C HIS A 192 0.77 -6.94 -4.61
N GLN A 193 -0.51 -6.78 -4.29
CA GLN A 193 -1.06 -6.89 -2.94
C GLN A 193 -0.97 -8.29 -2.31
N ASP A 194 -1.04 -9.34 -3.13
CA ASP A 194 -0.99 -10.74 -2.69
C ASP A 194 -0.08 -11.58 -3.57
N PRO A 195 1.24 -11.55 -3.30
CA PRO A 195 2.17 -12.42 -3.98
C PRO A 195 1.80 -13.89 -3.90
N ALA A 196 1.61 -14.52 -5.07
CA ALA A 196 1.19 -15.92 -5.21
C ALA A 196 -0.22 -16.26 -4.68
N GLY A 197 -1.05 -15.27 -4.34
CA GLY A 197 -2.47 -15.47 -4.03
C GLY A 197 -2.76 -16.13 -2.67
N ALA A 198 -1.76 -16.25 -1.79
CA ALA A 198 -1.86 -16.99 -0.54
C ALA A 198 -2.82 -16.34 0.47
N ASN A 199 -2.89 -15.01 0.48
CA ASN A 199 -3.75 -14.28 1.42
C ASN A 199 -5.21 -14.32 0.99
N CYS A 200 -5.50 -14.31 -0.31
CA CYS A 200 -6.84 -14.57 -0.85
C CYS A 200 -7.31 -15.99 -0.50
N MET A 201 -6.46 -17.00 -0.60
CA MET A 201 -6.81 -18.36 -0.16
C MET A 201 -7.14 -18.40 1.34
N THR A 202 -6.34 -17.71 2.17
CA THR A 202 -6.59 -17.59 3.62
C THR A 202 -7.90 -16.87 3.91
N PHE A 203 -8.18 -15.76 3.23
CA PHE A 203 -9.42 -15.01 3.34
C PHE A 203 -10.63 -15.88 2.99
N VAL A 204 -10.58 -16.56 1.84
CA VAL A 204 -11.67 -17.44 1.38
C VAL A 204 -11.95 -18.55 2.39
N ALA A 205 -10.91 -19.19 2.92
CA ALA A 205 -11.07 -20.23 3.94
C ALA A 205 -11.85 -19.73 5.17
N GLY A 206 -11.60 -18.47 5.60
CA GLY A 206 -12.32 -17.83 6.70
C GLY A 206 -13.72 -17.31 6.34
N ALA A 207 -13.97 -16.97 5.08
CA ALA A 207 -15.21 -16.34 4.62
C ALA A 207 -16.27 -17.32 4.08
N THR A 208 -15.90 -18.57 3.78
CA THR A 208 -16.79 -19.57 3.14
C THR A 208 -18.14 -19.77 3.84
N ALA A 209 -18.20 -19.67 5.17
CA ALA A 209 -19.45 -19.84 5.93
C ALA A 209 -20.48 -18.71 5.71
N ALA A 210 -20.07 -17.58 5.13
CA ALA A 210 -20.91 -16.41 4.88
C ALA A 210 -21.31 -16.27 3.39
N LEU A 211 -21.03 -17.27 2.57
CA LEU A 211 -21.34 -17.25 1.14
C LEU A 211 -22.85 -17.47 0.88
N PRO A 212 -23.43 -16.78 -0.13
CA PRO A 212 -24.78 -17.05 -0.60
C PRO A 212 -24.90 -18.46 -1.19
N ASP A 213 -26.13 -18.98 -1.21
CA ASP A 213 -26.44 -20.25 -1.87
C ASP A 213 -26.01 -20.22 -3.35
N GLY A 214 -25.27 -21.24 -3.78
CA GLY A 214 -24.83 -21.40 -5.17
C GLY A 214 -23.54 -20.68 -5.55
N VAL A 215 -22.89 -19.98 -4.61
CA VAL A 215 -21.51 -19.48 -4.75
C VAL A 215 -20.58 -20.43 -4.01
N ASP A 216 -19.59 -20.98 -4.71
CA ASP A 216 -18.58 -21.83 -4.07
C ASP A 216 -17.31 -21.04 -3.68
N GLY A 217 -16.41 -21.69 -2.96
CA GLY A 217 -15.15 -21.08 -2.53
C GLY A 217 -14.22 -20.74 -3.70
N ALA A 218 -14.33 -21.43 -4.85
CA ALA A 218 -13.51 -21.13 -6.02
C ALA A 218 -13.97 -19.84 -6.70
N ASP A 219 -15.29 -19.61 -6.78
CA ASP A 219 -15.86 -18.35 -7.27
C ASP A 219 -15.42 -17.18 -6.39
N LEU A 220 -15.46 -17.35 -5.06
CA LEU A 220 -14.99 -16.34 -4.12
C LEU A 220 -13.48 -16.07 -4.29
N LEU A 221 -12.68 -17.11 -4.54
CA LEU A 221 -11.24 -16.97 -4.73
C LEU A 221 -10.92 -16.16 -5.99
N GLN A 222 -11.58 -16.48 -7.11
CA GLN A 222 -11.46 -15.69 -8.34
C GLN A 222 -11.91 -14.24 -8.14
N ALA A 223 -13.01 -14.04 -7.41
CA ALA A 223 -13.49 -12.71 -7.08
C ALA A 223 -12.48 -11.94 -6.21
N CYS A 224 -11.84 -12.59 -5.23
CA CYS A 224 -10.79 -12.00 -4.41
C CYS A 224 -9.62 -11.52 -5.27
N TYR A 225 -9.09 -12.38 -6.14
CA TYR A 225 -8.01 -12.02 -7.06
C TYR A 225 -8.36 -10.82 -7.93
N ARG A 226 -9.58 -10.77 -8.49
CA ARG A 226 -10.04 -9.64 -9.33
C ARG A 226 -10.10 -8.29 -8.62
N ARG A 227 -10.11 -8.25 -7.28
CA ARG A 227 -10.07 -7.00 -6.50
C ARG A 227 -8.67 -6.48 -6.27
N LEU A 228 -7.66 -7.31 -6.53
CA LEU A 228 -6.28 -6.94 -6.29
C LEU A 228 -5.75 -6.03 -7.39
N GLY A 229 -4.72 -5.28 -7.03
CA GLY A 229 -3.96 -4.41 -7.89
C GLY A 229 -2.51 -4.32 -7.43
N VAL A 230 -1.86 -3.25 -7.87
CA VAL A 230 -0.48 -2.90 -7.56
C VAL A 230 -0.45 -1.57 -6.79
N ALA A 231 0.71 -0.90 -6.77
CA ALA A 231 0.94 0.34 -6.03
C ALA A 231 -0.12 1.44 -6.22
N ASP A 232 -0.62 1.62 -7.44
CA ASP A 232 -1.59 2.67 -7.82
C ASP A 232 -2.93 2.55 -7.09
N SER A 233 -3.25 1.33 -6.65
CA SER A 233 -4.51 1.01 -5.98
C SER A 233 -4.42 1.09 -4.47
N ARG A 234 -3.30 1.57 -3.90
CA ARG A 234 -3.02 1.53 -2.46
C ARG A 234 -2.64 2.90 -1.93
N GLY A 235 -3.29 3.27 -0.83
CA GLY A 235 -3.19 4.62 -0.30
C GLY A 235 -3.74 4.75 1.10
N PHE A 236 -3.55 5.93 1.69
CA PHE A 236 -4.23 6.34 2.92
C PHE A 236 -5.03 7.61 2.70
N CYS A 237 -6.19 7.67 3.34
CA CYS A 237 -6.96 8.89 3.48
C CYS A 237 -6.16 9.88 4.33
N LEU A 238 -5.84 11.03 3.76
CA LEU A 238 -5.30 12.16 4.50
C LEU A 238 -6.42 13.19 4.67
N GLY A 239 -6.66 13.59 5.92
CA GLY A 239 -7.66 14.59 6.27
C GLY A 239 -7.03 15.77 7.00
N GLY A 240 -7.38 16.98 6.58
CA GLY A 240 -7.06 18.21 7.30
C GLY A 240 -7.19 19.46 6.43
N ASP A 241 -7.59 20.58 7.06
CA ASP A 241 -7.41 21.90 6.46
C ASP A 241 -5.92 22.06 6.09
N ASN A 242 -5.63 22.43 4.83
CA ASN A 242 -4.28 22.60 4.24
C ASN A 242 -3.55 21.34 3.73
N VAL A 243 -4.23 20.20 3.55
CA VAL A 243 -3.66 19.07 2.77
C VAL A 243 -4.31 19.07 1.39
N ASP A 244 -3.80 19.91 0.50
CA ASP A 244 -4.37 20.09 -0.84
C ASP A 244 -3.70 19.22 -1.92
N LEU A 245 -2.61 18.52 -1.58
CA LEU A 245 -1.78 17.74 -2.51
C LEU A 245 -1.23 16.50 -1.84
N CYS A 246 -1.28 15.37 -2.54
CA CYS A 246 -0.56 14.18 -2.10
C CYS A 246 0.96 14.36 -2.23
N PRO A 247 1.79 13.75 -1.36
CA PRO A 247 3.24 13.86 -1.44
C PRO A 247 3.83 13.44 -2.81
N LEU A 248 3.15 12.54 -3.52
CA LEU A 248 3.53 12.06 -4.86
C LEU A 248 2.84 12.81 -6.00
N GLU A 249 1.90 13.70 -5.70
CA GLU A 249 1.15 14.48 -6.68
C GLU A 249 1.89 15.80 -6.96
N VAL A 250 3.02 15.67 -7.65
CA VAL A 250 3.85 16.79 -8.08
C VAL A 250 3.50 17.11 -9.54
N ALA A 251 3.30 18.39 -9.86
CA ALA A 251 3.01 18.79 -11.24
C ALA A 251 4.09 18.28 -12.21
N GLY A 252 3.67 17.52 -13.22
CA GLY A 252 4.57 16.91 -14.21
C GLY A 252 5.22 15.59 -13.76
N TYR A 253 4.84 15.06 -12.59
CA TYR A 253 5.13 13.67 -12.25
C TYR A 253 4.51 12.75 -13.30
N ARG A 254 5.25 11.69 -13.64
CA ARG A 254 4.85 10.64 -14.56
C ARG A 254 5.14 9.32 -13.86
N ASP A 255 4.15 8.46 -13.68
CA ASP A 255 4.37 7.16 -13.08
C ASP A 255 5.17 6.22 -14.01
N ALA A 256 5.58 5.05 -13.51
CA ALA A 256 6.39 4.12 -14.29
C ALA A 256 5.71 3.65 -15.59
N CYS A 257 4.39 3.47 -15.59
CA CYS A 257 3.64 3.03 -16.76
C CYS A 257 3.53 4.15 -17.79
N GLU A 258 3.29 5.39 -17.34
CA GLU A 258 3.32 6.59 -18.18
C GLU A 258 4.71 6.86 -18.78
N GLN A 259 5.78 6.62 -18.01
CA GLN A 259 7.16 6.70 -18.50
C GLN A 259 7.44 5.63 -19.57
N LEU A 260 6.93 4.41 -19.40
CA LEU A 260 7.03 3.36 -20.42
C LEU A 260 6.28 3.73 -21.70
N ASN A 261 5.13 4.40 -21.59
CA ASN A 261 4.39 4.94 -22.74
C ASN A 261 5.22 5.97 -23.51
N ASP A 262 5.80 6.94 -22.81
CA ASP A 262 6.67 7.97 -23.41
C ASP A 262 7.86 7.35 -24.13
N MET A 263 8.58 6.45 -23.45
CA MET A 263 9.75 5.76 -23.99
C MET A 263 9.42 4.92 -25.22
N SER A 264 8.19 4.41 -25.30
CA SER A 264 7.71 3.58 -26.41
C SER A 264 7.04 4.39 -27.52
N GLY A 265 6.94 5.71 -27.38
CA GLY A 265 6.24 6.59 -28.32
C GLY A 265 4.74 6.30 -28.41
N ARG A 266 4.13 5.80 -27.33
CA ARG A 266 2.68 5.53 -27.23
C ARG A 266 1.96 6.83 -26.88
N VAL A 267 0.84 7.08 -27.55
CA VAL A 267 0.05 8.30 -27.43
C VAL A 267 -1.43 7.95 -27.21
N ASP A 268 -2.20 8.93 -26.74
CA ASP A 268 -3.63 8.79 -26.43
C ASP A 268 -3.89 7.73 -25.33
N CYS A 269 -3.08 7.73 -24.27
CA CYS A 269 -3.10 6.75 -23.19
C CYS A 269 -3.92 7.14 -21.96
N ASP A 270 -4.70 8.22 -22.07
CA ASP A 270 -5.53 8.79 -21.00
C ASP A 270 -6.98 8.30 -21.08
#